data_AF-A0A7C1DGS7-F1
#
_entry.id   AF-A0A7C1DGS7-F1
#
_cell.length_a   1.000
_cell.length_b   1.000
_cell.length_c   1.000
_cell.angle_alpha   90.00
_cell.angle_beta   90.00
_cell.angle_gamma   90.00
#
_symmetry.space_group_name_H-M   'P 1'
#
loop_
_entity.id
_entity.type
_entity.pdbx_description
1 polymer ?
#
loop_
_entity_poly.entity_id
_entity_poly.type
_entity_poly.pdbx_seq_one_letter_code
_entity_poly.pdbx_strand_id
1 'polypeptide(L)'
;MQMTDLATVEVWKELERFIYENYTLNGRAYDHEGKVFTGQVLWCNRFCPAVRSNPAALSAVCAAAHQNMAGQAQAEGGSVIGECDLGLYKIVVPVIVSGKFLGAVGGCGRLPENGSVDAFAAEKIAGLSGQQLNELNTSLTRMTRSEAQELADALAAKIADLTKSATL
;
A
#
# COMPACT_ATOMS: atom_id res chain seq x y z
N MET A 1 9.48 20.66 4.54
CA MET A 1 9.53 19.26 4.94
C MET A 1 8.56 18.47 4.08
N GLN A 2 9.14 17.63 3.26
CA GLN A 2 8.59 16.61 2.39
C GLN A 2 9.25 15.26 2.76
N MET A 3 8.76 14.15 2.21
CA MET A 3 9.38 12.83 2.41
C MET A 3 10.87 12.82 2.04
N THR A 4 11.24 13.50 0.96
CA THR A 4 12.63 13.60 0.48
C THR A 4 13.52 14.51 1.31
N ASP A 5 12.94 15.36 2.18
CA ASP A 5 13.71 16.15 3.14
C ASP A 5 14.11 15.29 4.36
N LEU A 6 13.37 14.21 4.64
CA LEU A 6 13.67 13.27 5.74
C LEU A 6 14.72 12.23 5.35
N ALA A 7 14.59 11.69 4.14
CA ALA A 7 15.49 10.65 3.64
C ALA A 7 15.54 10.69 2.11
N THR A 8 16.64 10.20 1.54
CA THR A 8 16.80 10.14 0.08
C THR A 8 15.76 9.20 -0.53
N VAL A 9 15.49 9.36 -1.83
CA VAL A 9 14.60 8.46 -2.58
C VAL A 9 15.05 6.99 -2.45
N GLU A 10 16.35 6.73 -2.34
CA GLU A 10 16.86 5.36 -2.22
C GLU A 10 16.49 4.71 -0.88
N VAL A 11 16.50 5.46 0.23
CA VAL A 11 16.03 4.96 1.53
C VAL A 11 14.54 4.60 1.48
N TRP A 12 13.72 5.39 0.79
CA TRP A 12 12.31 5.07 0.60
C TRP A 12 12.12 3.83 -0.28
N LYS A 13 12.96 3.63 -1.30
CA LYS A 13 12.97 2.39 -2.10
C LYS A 13 13.39 1.18 -1.27
N GLU A 14 14.30 1.33 -0.33
CA GLU A 14 14.68 0.25 0.60
C GLU A 14 13.50 -0.20 1.47
N LEU A 15 12.69 0.74 1.97
CA LEU A 15 11.45 0.40 2.68
C LEU A 15 10.47 -0.36 1.79
N GLU A 16 10.30 0.06 0.53
CA GLU A 16 9.46 -0.65 -0.43
C GLU A 16 9.99 -2.06 -0.75
N ARG A 17 11.32 -2.23 -0.87
CA ARG A 17 11.97 -3.54 -1.05
C ARG A 17 11.77 -4.42 0.18
N PHE A 18 11.95 -3.87 1.38
CA PHE A 18 11.69 -4.55 2.63
C PHE A 18 10.26 -5.12 2.69
N ILE A 19 9.25 -4.32 2.29
CA ILE A 19 7.85 -4.76 2.22
C ILE A 19 7.70 -5.94 1.24
N TYR A 20 8.30 -5.82 0.06
CA TYR A 20 8.22 -6.86 -0.97
C TYR A 20 8.90 -8.16 -0.54
N GLU A 21 10.16 -8.09 -0.09
CA GLU A 21 11.00 -9.24 0.21
C GLU A 21 10.52 -10.01 1.45
N ASN A 22 10.02 -9.31 2.47
CA ASN A 22 9.65 -9.95 3.75
C ASN A 22 8.15 -10.30 3.82
N TYR A 23 7.30 -9.57 3.10
CA TYR A 23 5.84 -9.73 3.21
C TYR A 23 5.15 -9.98 1.87
N THR A 24 5.87 -10.00 0.75
CA THR A 24 5.33 -10.25 -0.60
C THR A 24 4.14 -9.33 -0.92
N LEU A 25 4.34 -8.02 -0.72
CA LEU A 25 3.35 -6.98 -1.02
C LEU A 25 3.91 -5.96 -2.02
N ASN A 26 3.00 -5.28 -2.73
CA ASN A 26 3.33 -4.15 -3.58
C ASN A 26 3.65 -2.92 -2.71
N GLY A 27 4.88 -2.86 -2.19
CA GLY A 27 5.37 -1.76 -1.36
C GLY A 27 5.38 -0.42 -2.10
N ARG A 28 4.91 0.64 -1.45
CA ARG A 28 4.92 2.02 -1.98
C ARG A 28 5.13 3.05 -0.87
N ALA A 29 5.98 4.02 -1.15
CA ALA A 29 6.03 5.29 -0.44
C ALA A 29 5.26 6.36 -1.23
N TYR A 30 4.40 7.10 -0.52
CA TYR A 30 3.58 8.17 -1.07
C TYR A 30 3.93 9.48 -0.36
N ASP A 31 3.91 10.59 -1.09
CA ASP A 31 3.97 11.93 -0.50
C ASP A 31 2.63 12.35 0.11
N HIS A 32 2.59 13.54 0.70
CA HIS A 32 1.39 14.13 1.29
C HIS A 32 0.22 14.36 0.31
N GLU A 33 0.47 14.35 -1.00
CA GLU A 33 -0.56 14.43 -2.04
C GLU A 33 -1.04 13.04 -2.49
N GLY A 34 -0.48 11.97 -1.90
CA GLY A 34 -0.77 10.59 -2.28
C GLY A 34 -0.08 10.15 -3.57
N LYS A 35 0.98 10.83 -4.01
CA LYS A 35 1.76 10.46 -5.20
C LYS A 35 2.95 9.60 -4.83
N VAL A 36 3.20 8.57 -5.63
CA VAL A 36 4.42 7.75 -5.53
C VAL A 36 5.57 8.53 -6.14
N PHE A 37 6.65 8.75 -5.38
CA PHE A 37 7.79 9.54 -5.81
C PHE A 37 9.07 8.72 -6.00
N THR A 38 9.06 7.43 -5.67
CA THR A 38 10.25 6.55 -5.74
C THR A 38 10.51 6.00 -7.14
N GLY A 39 9.47 5.92 -7.99
CA GLY A 39 9.52 5.30 -9.31
C GLY A 39 9.73 3.77 -9.30
N GLN A 40 9.87 3.16 -8.12
CA GLN A 40 10.12 1.72 -8.01
C GLN A 40 8.80 0.93 -8.12
N VAL A 41 8.85 -0.15 -8.90
CA VAL A 41 7.70 -1.00 -9.18
C VAL A 41 8.06 -2.46 -8.86
N LEU A 42 7.53 -2.96 -7.74
CA LEU A 42 7.65 -4.36 -7.35
C LEU A 42 6.23 -4.95 -7.30
N TRP A 43 5.97 -5.97 -8.14
CA TRP A 43 4.67 -6.64 -8.20
C TRP A 43 4.72 -7.99 -7.49
N CYS A 44 3.89 -8.18 -6.48
CA CYS A 44 3.74 -9.45 -5.78
C CYS A 44 2.75 -10.42 -6.44
N ASN A 45 1.99 -9.96 -7.44
CA ASN A 45 1.00 -10.75 -8.16
C ASN A 45 0.78 -10.19 -9.58
N ARG A 46 0.04 -10.93 -10.43
CA ARG A 46 -0.33 -10.50 -11.79
C ARG A 46 -1.65 -9.73 -11.84
N PHE A 47 -2.48 -9.84 -10.80
CA PHE A 47 -3.79 -9.20 -10.71
C PHE A 47 -3.71 -7.67 -10.63
N CYS A 48 -2.91 -7.13 -9.70
CA CYS A 48 -2.74 -5.70 -9.48
C CYS A 48 -2.24 -4.93 -10.71
N PRO A 49 -1.23 -5.39 -11.48
CA PRO A 49 -0.85 -4.70 -12.71
C PRO A 49 -1.95 -4.76 -13.77
N ALA A 50 -2.71 -5.85 -13.87
CA ALA A 50 -3.85 -5.94 -14.79
C ALA A 50 -4.94 -4.91 -14.44
N VAL A 51 -5.31 -4.80 -13.16
CA VAL A 51 -6.24 -3.77 -12.67
C VAL A 51 -5.71 -2.36 -12.94
N ARG A 52 -4.44 -2.09 -12.58
CA ARG A 52 -3.85 -0.75 -12.68
C ARG A 52 -3.54 -0.31 -14.11
N SER A 53 -3.56 -1.23 -15.08
CA SER A 53 -3.46 -0.89 -16.50
C SER A 53 -4.70 -0.14 -17.01
N ASN A 54 -5.83 -0.26 -16.31
CA ASN A 54 -7.03 0.53 -16.56
C ASN A 54 -6.99 1.82 -15.72
N PRO A 55 -6.89 3.02 -16.33
CA PRO A 55 -6.79 4.28 -15.60
C PRO A 55 -7.99 4.57 -14.71
N ALA A 56 -9.20 4.16 -15.13
CA ALA A 56 -10.41 4.34 -14.33
C ALA A 56 -10.33 3.50 -13.05
N ALA A 57 -9.86 2.26 -13.14
CA ALA A 57 -9.66 1.39 -11.98
C ALA A 57 -8.51 1.83 -11.08
N LEU A 58 -7.41 2.31 -11.66
CA LEU A 58 -6.31 2.91 -10.90
C LEU A 58 -6.81 4.05 -10.01
N SER A 59 -7.64 4.94 -10.56
CA SER A 59 -8.23 6.05 -9.83
C SER A 59 -9.28 5.58 -8.81
N ALA A 60 -10.26 4.80 -9.26
CA ALA A 60 -11.43 4.43 -8.46
C ALA A 60 -11.14 3.41 -7.34
N VAL A 61 -10.09 2.59 -7.49
CA VAL A 61 -9.73 1.55 -6.51
C VAL A 61 -8.43 1.93 -5.78
N CYS A 62 -7.31 2.00 -6.51
CA CYS A 62 -6.00 2.10 -5.85
C CYS A 62 -5.76 3.46 -5.22
N ALA A 63 -6.06 4.55 -5.94
CA ALA A 63 -5.91 5.90 -5.43
C ALA A 63 -6.94 6.20 -4.34
N ALA A 64 -8.21 5.85 -4.56
CA ALA A 64 -9.29 6.03 -3.59
C ALA A 64 -9.00 5.30 -2.27
N ALA A 65 -8.65 4.00 -2.31
CA ALA A 65 -8.29 3.25 -1.12
C ALA A 65 -7.06 3.84 -0.42
N HIS A 66 -6.07 4.35 -1.16
CA HIS A 66 -4.93 5.02 -0.54
C HIS A 66 -5.31 6.32 0.16
N GLN A 67 -6.06 7.20 -0.52
CA GLN A 67 -6.48 8.48 0.03
C GLN A 67 -7.33 8.32 1.29
N ASN A 68 -8.29 7.39 1.26
CA ASN A 68 -9.14 7.10 2.42
C ASN A 68 -8.30 6.63 3.63
N MET A 69 -7.49 5.59 3.44
CA MET A 69 -6.72 5.01 4.54
C MET A 69 -5.57 5.91 5.01
N ALA A 70 -4.98 6.71 4.11
CA ALA A 70 -3.98 7.70 4.50
C ALA A 70 -4.62 8.84 5.31
N GLY A 71 -5.82 9.28 4.94
CA GLY A 71 -6.59 10.25 5.72
C GLY A 71 -6.93 9.72 7.11
N GLN A 72 -7.34 8.46 7.22
CA GLN A 72 -7.57 7.81 8.52
C GLN A 72 -6.28 7.71 9.34
N ALA A 73 -5.19 7.23 8.73
CA ALA A 73 -3.89 7.11 9.39
C ALA A 73 -3.36 8.46 9.89
N GLN A 74 -3.56 9.52 9.10
CA GLN A 74 -3.24 10.89 9.49
C GLN A 74 -4.07 11.34 10.69
N ALA A 75 -5.38 11.09 10.69
CA ALA A 75 -6.29 11.51 11.76
C ALA A 75 -6.00 10.78 13.09
N GLU A 76 -5.69 9.48 13.02
CA GLU A 76 -5.43 8.65 14.19
C GLU A 76 -3.97 8.73 14.67
N GLY A 77 -3.06 9.20 13.81
CA GLY A 77 -1.62 9.22 14.07
C GLY A 77 -0.98 7.82 14.10
N GLY A 78 -1.70 6.81 13.61
CA GLY A 78 -1.33 5.39 13.70
C GLY A 78 -1.48 4.66 12.36
N SER A 79 -1.02 3.42 12.32
CA SER A 79 -1.15 2.57 11.15
C SER A 79 -2.58 2.11 10.93
N VAL A 80 -2.98 1.99 9.66
CA VAL A 80 -4.30 1.51 9.25
C VAL A 80 -4.14 0.25 8.41
N ILE A 81 -4.88 -0.80 8.78
CA ILE A 81 -4.92 -2.08 8.07
C ILE A 81 -6.37 -2.35 7.69
N GLY A 82 -6.61 -2.47 6.39
CA GLY A 82 -7.93 -2.68 5.81
C GLY A 82 -7.83 -3.36 4.45
N GLU A 83 -8.88 -3.25 3.66
CA GLU A 83 -8.97 -3.85 2.33
C GLU A 83 -9.23 -2.76 1.29
N CYS A 84 -8.72 -2.95 0.07
CA CYS A 84 -9.18 -2.16 -1.08
C CYS A 84 -10.53 -2.69 -1.60
N ASP A 85 -11.16 -1.96 -2.51
CA ASP A 85 -12.48 -2.32 -3.07
C ASP A 85 -12.50 -3.62 -3.88
N LEU A 86 -11.34 -4.25 -4.09
CA LEU A 86 -11.21 -5.57 -4.72
C LEU A 86 -10.96 -6.70 -3.72
N GLY A 87 -10.99 -6.42 -2.40
CA GLY A 87 -10.82 -7.42 -1.34
C GLY A 87 -9.37 -7.77 -0.99
N LEU A 88 -8.38 -7.02 -1.50
CA LEU A 88 -6.96 -7.23 -1.15
C LEU A 88 -6.60 -6.38 0.06
N TYR A 89 -5.87 -6.96 1.01
CA TYR A 89 -5.32 -6.23 2.14
C TYR A 89 -4.45 -5.08 1.70
N LYS A 90 -4.57 -4.00 2.46
CA LYS A 90 -3.79 -2.78 2.36
C LYS A 90 -3.38 -2.35 3.76
N ILE A 91 -2.11 -1.99 3.87
CA ILE A 91 -1.50 -1.47 5.09
C ILE A 91 -0.99 -0.07 4.76
N VAL A 92 -1.24 0.89 5.63
CA VAL A 92 -0.78 2.28 5.52
C VAL A 92 -0.21 2.71 6.86
N VAL A 93 1.04 3.17 6.85
CA VAL A 93 1.71 3.74 8.03
C VAL A 93 2.04 5.20 7.74
N PRO A 94 1.52 6.15 8.53
CA PRO A 94 1.70 7.57 8.26
C PRO A 94 3.11 8.01 8.64
N VAL A 95 3.68 8.95 7.87
CA VAL A 95 4.91 9.64 8.23
C VAL A 95 4.54 11.03 8.71
N ILE A 96 4.63 11.23 10.03
CA ILE A 96 4.24 12.47 10.70
C ILE A 96 5.46 12.98 11.48
N VAL A 97 5.82 14.24 11.25
CA VAL A 97 6.93 14.90 11.97
C VAL A 97 6.42 16.20 12.57
N SER A 98 6.59 16.38 13.88
CA SER A 98 6.12 17.56 14.61
C SER A 98 4.65 17.90 14.33
N GLY A 99 3.79 16.85 14.28
CA GLY A 99 2.36 16.98 14.00
C GLY A 99 1.99 17.21 12.52
N LYS A 100 2.97 17.32 11.61
CA LYS A 100 2.73 17.51 10.18
C LYS A 100 2.79 16.17 9.43
N PHE A 101 1.72 15.84 8.71
CA PHE A 101 1.70 14.72 7.77
C PHE A 101 2.54 15.01 6.54
N LEU A 102 3.51 14.14 6.25
CA LEU A 102 4.43 14.28 5.12
C LEU A 102 4.15 13.29 3.99
N GLY A 103 3.43 12.21 4.30
CA GLY A 103 3.14 11.12 3.39
C GLY A 103 2.89 9.82 4.16
N ALA A 104 2.90 8.70 3.45
CA ALA A 104 2.70 7.39 4.05
C ALA A 104 3.49 6.30 3.33
N VAL A 105 3.81 5.24 4.05
CA VAL A 105 4.46 4.04 3.51
C VAL A 105 3.60 2.83 3.81
N GLY A 106 3.51 1.91 2.86
CA GLY A 106 2.72 0.70 3.06
C GLY A 106 2.68 -0.21 1.85
N GLY A 107 1.86 -1.24 1.93
CA GLY A 107 1.77 -2.29 0.91
C GLY A 107 0.34 -2.75 0.68
N CYS A 108 0.09 -3.34 -0.49
CA CYS A 108 -1.16 -4.01 -0.85
C CYS A 108 -0.86 -5.18 -1.78
N GLY A 109 -1.79 -6.13 -1.95
CA GLY A 109 -1.70 -7.13 -3.02
C GLY A 109 -1.85 -8.59 -2.58
N ARG A 110 -2.12 -8.85 -1.30
CA ARG A 110 -2.48 -10.17 -0.77
C ARG A 110 -3.94 -10.16 -0.33
N LEU A 111 -4.61 -11.30 -0.40
CA LEU A 111 -5.96 -11.47 0.16
C LEU A 111 -5.88 -11.70 1.68
N PRO A 112 -6.91 -11.31 2.44
CA PRO A 112 -7.13 -11.86 3.78
C PRO A 112 -7.18 -13.41 3.75
N GLU A 113 -6.84 -14.08 4.85
CA GLU A 113 -6.88 -15.56 4.96
C GLU A 113 -8.18 -16.16 4.42
N ASN A 114 -9.32 -15.59 4.77
CA ASN A 114 -10.64 -16.03 4.33
C ASN A 114 -11.27 -15.09 3.28
N GLY A 115 -10.49 -14.16 2.74
CA GLY A 115 -10.95 -13.19 1.76
C GLY A 115 -11.01 -13.77 0.34
N SER A 116 -11.75 -13.08 -0.51
CA SER A 116 -11.80 -13.34 -1.95
C SER A 116 -11.83 -12.02 -2.70
N VAL A 117 -11.44 -12.07 -3.98
CA VAL A 117 -11.62 -10.92 -4.86
C VAL A 117 -13.11 -10.65 -5.03
N ASP A 118 -13.51 -9.38 -4.95
CA ASP A 118 -14.83 -8.97 -5.40
C ASP A 118 -14.87 -9.02 -6.93
N ALA A 119 -15.41 -10.13 -7.45
CA ALA A 119 -15.49 -10.37 -8.89
C ALA A 119 -16.39 -9.36 -9.60
N PHE A 120 -17.46 -8.88 -8.94
CA PHE A 120 -18.36 -7.89 -9.52
C PHE A 120 -17.65 -6.53 -9.66
N ALA A 121 -16.99 -6.07 -8.61
CA ALA A 121 -16.19 -4.85 -8.64
C ALA A 121 -15.05 -4.96 -9.67
N ALA A 122 -14.36 -6.09 -9.72
CA ALA A 122 -13.28 -6.31 -10.67
C ALA A 122 -13.76 -6.29 -12.13
N GLU A 123 -14.91 -6.89 -12.43
CA GLU A 123 -15.51 -6.83 -13.76
C GLU A 123 -15.95 -5.40 -14.12
N LYS A 124 -16.68 -4.74 -13.21
CA LYS A 124 -17.29 -3.42 -13.49
C LYS A 124 -16.29 -2.28 -13.54
N ILE A 125 -15.30 -2.29 -12.66
CA ILE A 125 -14.36 -1.18 -12.50
C ILE A 125 -13.11 -1.44 -13.34
N ALA A 126 -12.53 -2.64 -13.26
CA ALA A 126 -11.30 -2.98 -13.96
C ALA A 126 -11.52 -3.53 -15.38
N GLY A 127 -12.74 -3.92 -15.74
CA GLY A 127 -13.05 -4.46 -17.06
C GLY A 127 -12.49 -5.87 -17.28
N LEU A 128 -12.24 -6.61 -16.20
CA LEU A 128 -11.69 -7.95 -16.26
C LEU A 128 -12.82 -8.96 -16.50
N SER A 129 -12.74 -9.73 -17.59
CA SER A 129 -13.68 -10.82 -17.84
C SER A 129 -13.57 -11.94 -16.79
N GLY A 130 -14.62 -12.75 -16.66
CA GLY A 130 -14.60 -13.90 -15.75
C GLY A 130 -13.43 -14.86 -16.00
N GLN A 131 -13.05 -15.08 -17.27
CA GLN A 131 -11.88 -15.88 -17.61
C GLN A 131 -10.57 -15.24 -17.09
N GLN A 132 -10.38 -13.94 -17.36
CA GLN A 132 -9.19 -13.21 -16.88
C GLN A 132 -9.12 -13.21 -15.35
N LEU A 133 -10.26 -13.02 -14.65
CA LEU A 133 -10.31 -13.07 -13.19
C LEU A 133 -9.88 -14.43 -12.66
N ASN A 134 -10.41 -15.52 -13.22
CA ASN A 134 -10.02 -16.87 -12.82
C ASN A 134 -8.52 -17.10 -12.98
N GLU A 135 -7.94 -16.68 -14.10
CA GLU A 135 -6.51 -16.80 -14.37
C GLU A 135 -5.66 -15.93 -13.42
N LEU A 136 -6.03 -14.67 -13.21
CA LEU A 136 -5.28 -13.73 -12.40
C LEU A 136 -5.35 -14.07 -10.90
N ASN A 137 -6.49 -14.59 -10.43
CA ASN A 137 -6.69 -15.00 -9.05
C ASN A 137 -5.71 -16.08 -8.60
N THR A 138 -5.22 -16.93 -9.52
CA THR A 138 -4.20 -17.94 -9.21
C THR A 138 -2.87 -17.34 -8.74
N SER A 139 -2.61 -16.06 -9.02
CA SER A 139 -1.40 -15.36 -8.58
C SER A 139 -1.52 -14.66 -7.24
N LEU A 140 -2.72 -14.64 -6.63
CA LEU A 140 -2.95 -13.99 -5.35
C LEU A 140 -2.58 -14.93 -4.22
N THR A 141 -1.68 -14.47 -3.35
CA THR A 141 -1.38 -15.13 -2.08
C THR A 141 -2.20 -14.51 -0.95
N ARG A 142 -2.33 -15.25 0.14
CA ARG A 142 -3.11 -14.85 1.32
C ARG A 142 -2.19 -14.33 2.41
N MET A 143 -2.68 -13.47 3.28
CA MET A 143 -1.99 -12.89 4.43
C MET A 143 -2.92 -12.92 5.65
N THR A 144 -2.37 -13.29 6.80
CA THR A 144 -3.07 -13.25 8.08
C THR A 144 -3.16 -11.81 8.61
N ARG A 145 -4.10 -11.58 9.53
CA ARG A 145 -4.16 -10.29 10.24
C ARG A 145 -2.92 -10.04 11.09
N SER A 146 -2.31 -11.09 11.65
CA SER A 146 -1.07 -11.00 12.45
C SER A 146 0.09 -10.54 11.58
N GLU A 147 0.31 -11.16 10.41
CA GLU A 147 1.36 -10.74 9.47
C GLU A 147 1.16 -9.28 9.06
N ALA A 148 -0.08 -8.85 8.83
CA ALA A 148 -0.38 -7.46 8.44
C ALA A 148 -0.05 -6.48 9.58
N GLN A 149 -0.32 -6.87 10.83
CA GLN A 149 0.05 -6.09 12.01
C GLN A 149 1.56 -6.04 12.20
N GLU A 150 2.26 -7.17 12.08
CA GLU A 150 3.72 -7.26 12.16
C GLU A 150 4.40 -6.34 11.14
N LEU A 151 3.88 -6.28 9.90
CA LEU A 151 4.36 -5.34 8.90
C LEU A 151 4.14 -3.88 9.34
N ALA A 152 2.94 -3.56 9.81
CA ALA A 152 2.60 -2.21 10.24
C ALA A 152 3.53 -1.74 11.37
N ASP A 153 3.79 -2.60 12.35
CA ASP A 153 4.67 -2.33 13.48
C ASP A 153 6.13 -2.18 13.04
N ALA A 154 6.60 -3.07 12.15
CA ALA A 154 7.96 -3.00 11.61
C ALA A 154 8.20 -1.72 10.79
N LEU A 155 7.21 -1.28 9.99
CA LEU A 155 7.29 -0.02 9.26
C LEU A 155 7.25 1.19 10.19
N ALA A 156 6.37 1.17 11.20
CA ALA A 156 6.29 2.25 12.18
C ALA A 156 7.61 2.44 12.92
N ALA A 157 8.26 1.34 13.33
CA ALA A 157 9.59 1.39 13.96
C ALA A 157 10.65 2.00 13.03
N LYS A 158 10.72 1.55 11.78
CA LYS A 158 11.68 2.09 10.79
C LYS A 158 11.43 3.57 10.49
N ILE A 159 10.17 4.00 10.38
CA ILE A 159 9.80 5.40 10.18
C ILE A 159 10.18 6.23 11.41
N ALA A 160 9.90 5.74 12.62
CA ALA A 160 10.30 6.41 13.85
C ALA A 160 11.81 6.66 13.88
N ASP A 161 12.62 5.66 13.52
CA ASP A 161 14.08 5.80 13.40
C ASP A 161 14.50 6.88 12.38
N LEU A 162 13.86 6.94 11.21
CA LEU A 162 14.13 7.98 10.21
C LEU A 162 13.76 9.40 10.70
N THR A 163 12.70 9.52 11.50
CA THR A 163 12.20 10.82 11.97
C THR A 163 12.89 11.35 13.23
N LYS A 164 13.64 10.51 13.97
CA LYS A 164 14.37 10.93 15.18
C LYS A 164 15.30 12.11 14.94
N SER A 165 16.00 12.14 13.81
CA SER A 165 16.93 13.23 13.46
C SER A 165 16.23 14.52 13.02
N ALA A 166 14.94 14.48 12.68
CA ALA A 166 14.16 15.61 12.19
C ALA A 166 13.32 16.30 13.29
N THR A 167 13.37 15.78 14.52
CA THR A 167 12.57 16.26 15.67
C THR A 167 13.43 17.06 16.68
N LEU A 168 14.72 17.27 16.38
CA LEU A 168 15.64 18.16 17.11
C LEU A 168 15.64 19.55 16.47
#